data_AF-A0A1V4ZB55-F1
#
_entry.id   AF-A0A1V4ZB55-F1
#
_cell.length_a   1.000
_cell.length_b   1.000
_cell.length_c   1.000
_cell.angle_alpha   90.00
_cell.angle_beta   90.00
_cell.angle_gamma   90.00
#
_symmetry.space_group_name_H-M   'P 1'
#
loop_
_entity.id
_entity.type
_entity.pdbx_description
1 polymer ?
#
loop_
_entity_poly.entity_id
_entity_poly.type
_entity_poly.pdbx_seq_one_letter_code
_entity_poly.pdbx_strand_id
1 'polypeptide(L)'
;MKEMDEELHIEMHRLVDELGKFSIHMTIRPDKVMSRERCEQFSVELLKEITKECMHDGADLVGHVKSFLLSEHGTSVGVSLVHLDIPVNVNNSIDSRGLKVGDLTVHVIVHGIWDPDVKHASMETIERLLPEYGIKYDIIQDYYETEKGIAHHQK
;
A
#
# COMPACT_ATOMS: atom_id res chain seq x y z
N MET A 1 32.95 -24.20 18.33
CA MET A 1 33.31 -23.26 17.23
C MET A 1 32.37 -23.41 16.02
N LYS A 2 31.08 -23.72 16.26
CA LYS A 2 30.02 -23.86 15.24
C LYS A 2 28.80 -23.00 15.60
N GLU A 3 28.48 -22.93 16.91
CA GLU A 3 27.38 -22.10 17.45
C GLU A 3 27.58 -20.59 17.22
N MET A 4 28.82 -20.08 17.32
CA MET A 4 29.12 -18.65 17.10
C MET A 4 28.95 -18.20 15.63
N ASP A 5 29.01 -19.14 14.69
CA ASP A 5 28.82 -18.91 13.25
C ASP A 5 27.31 -18.86 12.91
N GLU A 6 26.51 -19.72 13.56
CA GLU A 6 25.05 -19.73 13.43
C GLU A 6 24.39 -18.52 14.11
N GLU A 7 24.85 -18.10 15.30
CA GLU A 7 24.34 -16.90 15.96
C GLU A 7 24.64 -15.62 15.17
N LEU A 8 25.88 -15.46 14.69
CA LEU A 8 26.27 -14.33 13.84
C LEU A 8 25.52 -14.32 12.50
N HIS A 9 25.32 -15.49 11.91
CA HIS A 9 24.55 -15.64 10.67
C HIS A 9 23.07 -15.30 10.88
N ILE A 10 22.43 -15.78 11.95
CA ILE A 10 21.05 -15.43 12.30
C ILE A 10 20.93 -13.93 12.63
N GLU A 11 21.90 -13.36 13.33
CA GLU A 11 21.93 -11.94 13.65
C GLU A 11 22.13 -11.08 12.40
N MET A 12 22.99 -11.51 11.47
CA MET A 12 23.06 -10.91 10.13
C MET A 12 21.75 -11.03 9.36
N HIS A 13 21.09 -12.20 9.33
CA HIS A 13 19.78 -12.34 8.67
C HIS A 13 18.73 -11.42 9.29
N ARG A 14 18.72 -11.26 10.62
CA ARG A 14 17.82 -10.32 11.30
C ARG A 14 18.17 -8.85 11.03
N LEU A 15 19.45 -8.53 10.86
CA LEU A 15 19.93 -7.18 10.51
C LEU A 15 19.68 -6.85 9.03
N VAL A 16 19.56 -7.87 8.18
CA VAL A 16 19.37 -7.79 6.72
C VAL A 16 17.92 -8.13 6.33
N ASP A 17 17.02 -8.41 7.27
CA ASP A 17 15.58 -8.53 7.00
C ASP A 17 15.02 -7.12 6.70
N GLU A 18 15.14 -6.74 5.43
CA GLU A 18 14.80 -5.41 4.92
C GLU A 18 13.28 -5.24 5.03
N LEU A 19 12.82 -4.40 5.96
CA LEU A 19 11.41 -4.09 6.12
C LEU A 19 11.09 -2.78 5.42
N GLY A 20 10.65 -2.87 4.18
CA GLY A 20 10.25 -1.73 3.36
C GLY A 20 8.85 -1.23 3.69
N LYS A 21 8.73 0.10 3.81
CA LYS A 21 7.48 0.80 4.15
C LYS A 21 7.24 1.98 3.24
N PHE A 22 5.97 2.16 2.90
CA PHE A 22 5.50 3.34 2.20
C PHE A 22 4.05 3.66 2.58
N SER A 23 3.79 4.93 2.88
CA SER A 23 2.43 5.43 3.06
C SER A 23 2.21 6.71 2.26
N ILE A 24 1.06 6.82 1.61
CA ILE A 24 0.67 8.00 0.84
C ILE A 24 -0.80 8.34 1.08
N HIS A 25 -1.09 9.64 1.13
CA HIS A 25 -2.43 10.18 1.21
C HIS A 25 -2.68 11.13 0.03
N MET A 26 -3.76 10.87 -0.71
CA MET A 26 -4.10 11.55 -1.95
C MET A 26 -5.57 11.92 -1.97
N THR A 27 -5.90 13.02 -2.64
CA THR A 27 -7.27 13.26 -3.10
C THR A 27 -7.42 12.67 -4.49
N ILE A 28 -8.46 11.87 -4.71
CA ILE A 28 -8.80 11.27 -6.00
C ILE A 28 -10.10 11.83 -6.56
N ARG A 29 -10.16 11.97 -7.89
CA ARG A 29 -11.29 12.54 -8.65
C ARG A 29 -11.55 11.69 -9.90
N PRO A 30 -12.46 10.73 -9.81
CA PRO A 30 -12.95 9.98 -10.97
C PRO A 30 -13.60 10.89 -12.02
N ASP A 31 -13.45 10.58 -13.30
CA ASP A 31 -14.12 11.27 -14.41
C ASP A 31 -15.65 11.09 -14.39
N LYS A 32 -16.10 9.97 -13.83
CA LYS A 32 -17.49 9.58 -13.61
C LYS A 32 -17.67 9.10 -12.19
N VAL A 33 -18.86 9.32 -11.64
CA VAL A 33 -19.22 8.82 -10.31
C VAL A 33 -18.96 7.32 -10.23
N MET A 34 -18.10 6.90 -9.31
CA MET A 34 -17.83 5.47 -9.10
C MET A 34 -18.94 4.87 -8.24
N SER A 35 -19.49 3.74 -8.70
CA SER A 35 -20.44 2.96 -7.89
C SER A 35 -19.71 2.26 -6.73
N ARG A 36 -20.49 1.73 -5.80
CA ARG A 36 -20.01 0.88 -4.70
C ARG A 36 -19.10 -0.25 -5.19
N GLU A 37 -19.53 -0.97 -6.23
CA GLU A 37 -18.81 -2.10 -6.81
C GLU A 37 -17.53 -1.63 -7.50
N ARG A 38 -17.58 -0.48 -8.18
CA ARG A 38 -16.42 0.09 -8.87
C ARG A 38 -15.35 0.58 -7.90
N CYS A 39 -15.75 1.18 -6.77
CA CYS A 39 -14.82 1.56 -5.69
C CYS A 39 -14.13 0.34 -5.10
N GLU A 40 -14.86 -0.73 -4.83
CA GLU A 40 -14.30 -1.99 -4.33
C GLU A 40 -13.33 -2.63 -5.32
N GLN A 41 -13.75 -2.75 -6.58
CA GLN A 41 -12.91 -3.31 -7.64
C GLN A 41 -11.59 -2.54 -7.76
N PHE A 42 -11.67 -1.20 -7.81
CA PHE A 42 -10.52 -0.32 -7.84
C PHE A 42 -9.59 -0.55 -6.65
N SER A 43 -10.11 -0.51 -5.42
CA SER A 43 -9.28 -0.65 -4.22
C SER A 43 -8.61 -2.03 -4.12
N VAL A 44 -9.33 -3.10 -4.50
CA VAL A 44 -8.77 -4.45 -4.53
C VAL A 44 -7.68 -4.57 -5.60
N GLU A 45 -7.91 -4.04 -6.79
CA GLU A 45 -6.92 -4.09 -7.88
C GLU A 45 -5.67 -3.29 -7.54
N LEU A 46 -5.83 -2.09 -6.96
CA LEU A 46 -4.72 -1.26 -6.49
C LEU A 46 -3.81 -2.02 -5.53
N LEU A 47 -4.37 -2.68 -4.51
CA LEU A 47 -3.60 -3.47 -3.55
C LEU A 47 -2.88 -4.63 -4.22
N LYS A 48 -3.56 -5.35 -5.13
CA LYS A 48 -2.97 -6.50 -5.82
C LYS A 48 -1.82 -6.09 -6.72
N GLU A 49 -1.99 -5.02 -7.48
CA GLU A 49 -0.97 -4.54 -8.42
C GLU A 49 0.25 -3.99 -7.67
N ILE A 50 0.06 -3.19 -6.61
CA ILE A 50 1.17 -2.72 -5.77
C ILE A 50 1.94 -3.90 -5.17
N THR A 51 1.21 -4.89 -4.67
CA THR A 51 1.82 -6.08 -4.08
C THR A 51 2.61 -6.85 -5.13
N LYS A 52 2.07 -7.08 -6.33
CA LYS A 52 2.79 -7.77 -7.41
C LYS A 52 4.06 -7.03 -7.82
N GLU A 53 4.01 -5.71 -7.93
CA GLU A 53 5.17 -4.90 -8.29
C GLU A 53 6.26 -5.01 -7.22
N CYS A 54 5.90 -4.90 -5.93
CA CYS A 54 6.86 -5.10 -4.84
C CYS A 54 7.50 -6.51 -4.88
N MET A 55 6.69 -7.55 -5.13
CA MET A 55 7.22 -8.92 -5.25
C MET A 55 8.08 -9.11 -6.51
N HIS A 56 7.81 -8.36 -7.59
CA HIS A 56 8.62 -8.36 -8.80
C HIS A 56 9.99 -7.73 -8.55
N ASP A 57 10.02 -6.65 -7.76
CA ASP A 57 11.22 -5.88 -7.40
C ASP A 57 12.07 -6.53 -6.30
N GLY A 58 11.68 -7.71 -5.82
CA GLY A 58 12.49 -8.53 -4.92
C GLY A 58 11.94 -8.67 -3.51
N ALA A 59 10.76 -8.14 -3.21
CA ALA A 59 10.10 -8.44 -1.95
C ALA A 59 9.84 -9.96 -1.83
N ASP A 60 10.10 -10.53 -0.67
CA ASP A 60 9.98 -11.96 -0.42
C ASP A 60 8.73 -12.33 0.40
N LEU A 61 8.22 -11.38 1.18
CA LEU A 61 7.03 -11.54 2.01
C LEU A 61 6.21 -10.25 2.08
N VAL A 62 4.88 -10.40 2.04
CA VAL A 62 3.95 -9.31 2.31
C VAL A 62 3.75 -9.18 3.83
N GLY A 63 4.10 -8.02 4.39
CA GLY A 63 3.76 -7.68 5.77
C GLY A 63 2.28 -7.31 5.87
N HIS A 64 1.89 -6.22 5.19
CA HIS A 64 0.49 -5.91 4.88
C HIS A 64 0.41 -4.78 3.84
N VAL A 65 -0.63 -4.82 3.01
CA VAL A 65 -0.99 -3.72 2.12
C VAL A 65 -2.43 -3.33 2.41
N LYS A 66 -2.69 -2.04 2.67
CA LYS A 66 -4.00 -1.53 3.05
C LYS A 66 -4.32 -0.27 2.28
N SER A 67 -5.58 -0.07 1.96
CA SER A 67 -6.06 1.25 1.55
C SER A 67 -7.39 1.60 2.19
N PHE A 68 -7.56 2.89 2.46
CA PHE A 68 -8.81 3.48 2.92
C PHE A 68 -9.21 4.58 1.94
N LEU A 69 -10.40 4.42 1.35
CA LEU A 69 -11.02 5.38 0.46
C LEU A 69 -12.25 5.97 1.15
N LEU A 70 -12.22 7.26 1.47
CA LEU A 70 -13.32 8.01 2.07
C LEU A 70 -13.99 8.87 1.02
N SER A 71 -15.30 8.74 0.85
CA SER A 71 -16.09 9.60 -0.03
C SER A 71 -16.40 10.96 0.60
N GLU A 72 -16.76 11.91 -0.26
CA GLU A 72 -17.27 13.22 0.15
C GLU A 72 -18.56 13.15 1.00
N HIS A 73 -19.20 11.97 1.05
CA HIS A 73 -20.43 11.70 1.78
C HIS A 73 -20.22 11.00 3.13
N GLY A 74 -18.97 10.76 3.53
CA GLY A 74 -18.62 10.06 4.77
C GLY A 74 -18.76 8.53 4.71
N THR A 75 -19.11 7.98 3.55
CA THR A 75 -19.06 6.53 3.28
C THR A 75 -17.68 6.11 2.79
N SER A 76 -17.28 4.86 2.96
CA SER A 76 -15.90 4.43 2.70
C SER A 76 -15.75 3.01 2.16
N VAL A 77 -14.59 2.75 1.55
CA VAL A 77 -14.07 1.41 1.27
C VAL A 77 -12.73 1.25 1.98
N GLY A 78 -12.64 0.27 2.87
CA GLY A 78 -11.39 -0.20 3.44
C GLY A 78 -11.03 -1.56 2.86
N VAL A 79 -9.79 -1.72 2.39
CA VAL A 79 -9.28 -3.01 1.90
C VAL A 79 -7.95 -3.35 2.55
N SER A 80 -7.70 -4.64 2.76
CA SER A 80 -6.42 -5.14 3.28
C SER A 80 -6.04 -6.47 2.67
N LEU A 81 -4.77 -6.59 2.31
CA LEU A 81 -4.13 -7.75 1.72
C LEU A 81 -2.92 -8.12 2.58
N VAL A 82 -2.81 -9.40 2.93
CA VAL A 82 -1.68 -9.95 3.70
C VAL A 82 -0.89 -11.01 2.91
N HIS A 83 -1.47 -11.52 1.82
CA HIS A 83 -0.82 -12.45 0.90
C HIS A 83 -1.58 -12.47 -0.43
N LEU A 84 -0.90 -12.70 -1.56
CA LEU A 84 -1.54 -12.72 -2.89
C LEU A 84 -2.51 -13.90 -3.08
N ASP A 85 -2.23 -15.03 -2.43
CA ASP A 85 -3.09 -16.24 -2.48
C ASP A 85 -4.27 -16.22 -1.51
N ILE A 86 -4.35 -15.23 -0.62
CA ILE A 86 -5.44 -15.08 0.35
C ILE A 86 -6.42 -14.04 -0.20
N PRO A 87 -7.75 -14.28 -0.15
CA PRO A 87 -8.74 -13.28 -0.52
C PRO A 87 -8.51 -11.94 0.21
N VAL A 88 -8.61 -10.84 -0.53
CA VAL A 88 -8.50 -9.49 0.04
C VAL A 88 -9.69 -9.26 0.98
N ASN A 89 -9.41 -8.78 2.18
CA ASN A 89 -10.46 -8.38 3.11
C ASN A 89 -11.01 -7.03 2.69
N VAL A 90 -12.32 -6.94 2.50
CA VAL A 90 -13.01 -5.73 2.05
C VAL A 90 -14.09 -5.34 3.05
N ASN A 91 -14.12 -4.06 3.42
CA ASN A 91 -15.25 -3.42 4.10
C ASN A 91 -15.72 -2.24 3.27
N ASN A 92 -16.90 -2.37 2.67
CA ASN A 92 -17.45 -1.38 1.76
C ASN A 92 -18.80 -0.85 2.28
N SER A 93 -18.84 0.45 2.56
CA SER A 93 -20.01 1.17 3.04
C SER A 93 -20.51 2.24 2.05
N ILE A 94 -19.94 2.30 0.84
CA ILE A 94 -20.39 3.22 -0.21
C ILE A 94 -21.87 2.99 -0.49
N ASP A 95 -22.62 4.09 -0.47
CA ASP A 95 -24.06 4.10 -0.72
C ASP A 95 -24.39 4.42 -2.18
N SER A 96 -25.68 4.57 -2.48
CA SER A 96 -26.18 4.80 -3.84
C SER A 96 -25.74 6.13 -4.47
N ARG A 97 -25.18 7.06 -3.69
CA ARG A 97 -24.64 8.32 -4.21
C ARG A 97 -23.28 8.12 -4.89
N GLY A 98 -22.57 7.05 -4.55
CA GLY A 98 -21.25 6.73 -5.10
C GLY A 98 -20.16 7.70 -4.64
N LEU A 99 -19.08 7.76 -5.42
CA LEU A 99 -17.91 8.60 -5.18
C LEU A 99 -17.67 9.57 -6.34
N LYS A 100 -17.63 10.89 -6.06
CA LYS A 100 -17.18 11.91 -7.03
C LYS A 100 -15.82 12.47 -6.70
N VAL A 101 -15.50 12.55 -5.41
CA VAL A 101 -14.21 12.97 -4.88
C VAL A 101 -13.95 12.12 -3.65
N GLY A 102 -12.73 11.63 -3.48
CA GLY A 102 -12.40 10.86 -2.29
C GLY A 102 -11.01 11.15 -1.78
N ASP A 103 -10.83 10.89 -0.49
CA ASP A 103 -9.52 10.83 0.13
C ASP A 103 -9.08 9.37 0.18
N LEU A 104 -7.96 9.07 -0.48
CA LEU A 104 -7.36 7.75 -0.58
C LEU A 104 -6.05 7.72 0.20
N THR A 105 -5.98 6.87 1.21
CA THR A 105 -4.75 6.54 1.91
C THR A 105 -4.33 5.13 1.57
N VAL A 106 -3.06 4.92 1.23
CA VAL A 106 -2.45 3.61 0.97
C VAL A 106 -1.29 3.42 1.93
N HIS A 107 -1.20 2.22 2.50
CA HIS A 107 -0.11 1.77 3.37
C HIS A 107 0.44 0.46 2.84
N VAL A 108 1.75 0.38 2.67
CA VAL A 108 2.46 -0.77 2.12
C VAL A 108 3.59 -1.13 3.07
N ILE A 109 3.60 -2.38 3.53
CA ILE A 109 4.70 -2.97 4.28
C ILE A 109 5.02 -4.33 3.68
N VAL A 110 6.26 -4.51 3.25
CA VAL A 110 6.80 -5.74 2.68
C VAL A 110 8.20 -6.02 3.24
N HIS A 111 8.63 -7.27 3.14
CA HIS A 111 9.98 -7.70 3.49
C HIS A 111 10.80 -7.94 2.20
N GLY A 112 12.12 -7.84 2.31
CA GLY A 112 13.08 -8.17 1.25
C GLY A 112 13.51 -7.01 0.35
N ILE A 113 12.93 -5.82 0.53
CA ILE A 113 13.32 -4.57 -0.14
C ILE A 113 13.17 -3.37 0.81
N TRP A 114 13.86 -2.25 0.52
CA TRP A 114 13.83 -1.05 1.36
C TRP A 114 12.72 -0.06 0.97
N ASP A 115 12.41 0.87 1.88
CA ASP A 115 11.42 1.96 1.68
C ASP A 115 11.49 2.67 0.31
N PRO A 116 12.67 3.02 -0.26
CA PRO A 116 12.73 3.67 -1.57
C PRO A 116 12.17 2.79 -2.70
N ASP A 117 12.45 1.48 -2.65
CA ASP A 117 12.01 0.51 -3.65
C ASP A 117 10.51 0.25 -3.50
N VAL A 118 10.01 0.11 -2.27
CA VAL A 118 8.56 0.01 -2.01
C VAL A 118 7.82 1.24 -2.51
N LYS A 119 8.37 2.44 -2.26
CA LYS A 119 7.80 3.70 -2.77
C LYS A 119 7.80 3.73 -4.29
N HIS A 120 8.89 3.34 -4.94
CA HIS A 120 9.00 3.28 -6.39
C HIS A 120 7.90 2.37 -6.96
N ALA A 121 7.88 1.09 -6.57
CA ALA A 121 6.90 0.10 -7.03
C ALA A 121 5.45 0.57 -6.82
N SER A 122 5.18 1.15 -5.66
CA SER A 122 3.85 1.68 -5.31
C SER A 122 3.45 2.86 -6.19
N MET A 123 4.36 3.82 -6.40
CA MET A 123 4.09 5.02 -7.19
C MET A 123 3.95 4.71 -8.68
N GLU A 124 4.77 3.83 -9.24
CA GLU A 124 4.61 3.38 -10.63
C GLU A 124 3.25 2.71 -10.84
N THR A 125 2.83 1.88 -9.89
CA THR A 125 1.50 1.26 -9.93
C THR A 125 0.40 2.30 -9.87
N ILE A 126 0.49 3.28 -8.97
CA ILE A 126 -0.51 4.36 -8.82
C ILE A 126 -0.59 5.19 -10.12
N GLU A 127 0.56 5.61 -10.65
CA GLU A 127 0.67 6.42 -11.87
C GLU A 127 0.10 5.72 -13.09
N ARG A 128 0.22 4.38 -13.15
CA ARG A 128 -0.36 3.55 -14.21
C ARG A 128 -1.85 3.29 -14.02
N LEU A 129 -2.27 2.81 -12.84
CA LEU A 129 -3.60 2.25 -12.61
C LEU A 129 -4.69 3.31 -12.47
N LEU A 130 -4.41 4.45 -11.83
CA LEU A 130 -5.42 5.48 -11.62
C LEU A 130 -5.97 6.03 -12.96
N PRO A 131 -5.13 6.36 -13.96
CA PRO A 131 -5.60 6.74 -15.29
C PRO A 131 -6.43 5.66 -15.99
N GLU A 132 -6.09 4.37 -15.87
CA GLU A 132 -6.87 3.26 -16.44
C GLU A 132 -8.29 3.19 -15.87
N TYR A 133 -8.45 3.63 -14.62
CA TYR A 133 -9.73 3.76 -13.95
C TYR A 133 -10.45 5.09 -14.22
N GLY A 134 -9.86 6.02 -15.00
CA GLY A 134 -10.39 7.35 -15.23
C GLY A 134 -10.26 8.28 -14.02
N ILE A 135 -9.31 8.02 -13.13
CA ILE A 135 -9.13 8.73 -11.86
C ILE A 135 -7.95 9.69 -11.97
N LYS A 136 -8.20 10.98 -11.69
CA LYS A 136 -7.14 11.96 -11.43
C LYS A 136 -6.82 11.99 -9.95
N TYR A 137 -5.58 12.33 -9.57
CA TYR A 137 -5.21 12.46 -8.17
C TYR A 137 -4.29 13.66 -7.93
N ASP A 138 -4.32 14.16 -6.70
CA ASP A 138 -3.30 15.04 -6.15
C ASP A 138 -2.73 14.41 -4.89
N ILE A 139 -1.41 14.40 -4.75
CA ILE A 139 -0.74 13.94 -3.53
C ILE A 139 -0.89 15.02 -2.46
N ILE A 140 -1.53 14.68 -1.35
CA ILE A 140 -1.70 15.57 -0.20
C ILE A 140 -0.51 15.41 0.75
N GLN A 141 -0.12 14.17 1.02
CA GLN A 141 1.01 13.85 1.88
C GLN A 141 1.70 12.56 1.44
N ASP A 142 3.02 12.64 1.30
CA ASP A 142 3.93 11.49 1.12
C ASP A 142 4.68 11.29 2.45
N TYR A 143 4.42 10.18 3.13
CA TYR A 143 4.98 9.91 4.46
C TYR A 143 6.37 9.28 4.43
N TYR A 144 6.98 9.09 3.25
CA TYR A 144 8.30 8.48 3.11
C TYR A 144 9.38 9.13 4.00
N GLU A 145 9.42 10.46 4.10
CA GLU A 145 10.40 11.15 4.96
C GLU A 145 9.99 11.16 6.45
N THR A 146 8.71 10.93 6.77
CA THR A 146 8.22 10.90 8.16
C THR A 146 8.44 9.53 8.81
N GLU A 147 8.35 8.44 8.03
CA GLU A 147 8.52 7.07 8.51
C GLU A 147 9.98 6.73 8.85
N LYS A 148 10.97 7.36 8.17
CA LYS A 148 12.39 7.30 8.55
C LYS A 148 12.67 7.79 9.98
N GLY A 149 11.89 8.78 10.44
CA GLY A 149 12.11 9.44 11.74
C GLY A 149 11.77 8.57 12.96
N ILE A 150 10.84 7.62 12.82
CA ILE A 150 10.41 6.78 13.95
C ILE A 150 11.42 5.65 14.22
N ALA A 151 12.12 5.17 13.19
CA ALA A 151 13.16 4.15 13.34
C ALA A 151 14.43 4.66 14.08
N HIS A 152 14.65 5.98 14.13
CA HIS A 152 15.83 6.58 14.77
C HIS A 152 15.63 7.09 16.22
N HIS A 153 14.43 6.96 16.78
CA HIS A 153 14.13 7.41 18.15
C HIS A 153 13.73 6.26 19.08
N GLN A 154 14.64 5.31 19.26
CA GLN A 154 14.80 4.61 20.53
C GLN A 154 16.29 4.61 20.90
N LYS A 155 16.65 5.51 21.82
CA LYS A 155 17.86 5.47 22.62
C LYS A 155 17.47 5.14 24.06
#